data_AF-A0A3E4LX01-F1
#
_entry.id   AF-A0A3E4LX01-F1
#
_cell.length_a   1.000
_cell.length_b   1.000
_cell.length_c   1.000
_cell.angle_alpha   90.00
_cell.angle_beta   90.00
_cell.angle_gamma   90.00
#
_symmetry.space_group_name_H-M   'P 1'
#
loop_
_entity.id
_entity.type
_entity.pdbx_description
1 polymer ?
#
loop_
_entity_poly.entity_id
_entity_poly.type
_entity_poly.pdbx_seq_one_letter_code
_entity_poly.pdbx_strand_id
1 'polypeptide(L)'
;MVKLLKYEMKKQQTSRMVIGSILLVCVLGFALGMLLGREKLAAVSLAVMMMATFFVVFYVGIESILVLNRDLKTKQSYMLWMVPKSIWEILGSKFLAAILQMLIVFVMYVAVGLICILVTLQHTGHLSDLFKMIWQAGELYIDGLPSIIWGSAEIFLGWTVVIMAGFVGVILSRTLLLNAKYSGFLAVVVFFAIIIAVEKIYDLICPAICVNIGTSGFNPGFVLYYLVVGFILFGVSGWMADKKLSV
;
A
#
# COMPACT_ATOMS: atom_id res chain seq x y z
N MET A 1 -11.00 19.60 -2.17
CA MET A 1 -9.95 18.67 -1.67
C MET A 1 -10.23 18.04 -0.29
N VAL A 2 -9.92 18.65 0.86
CA VAL A 2 -9.88 17.95 2.18
C VAL A 2 -11.19 17.29 2.60
N LYS A 3 -12.35 17.92 2.33
CA LYS A 3 -13.67 17.33 2.62
C LYS A 3 -13.94 16.05 1.80
N LEU A 4 -13.47 16.00 0.55
CA LEU A 4 -13.57 14.82 -0.32
C LEU A 4 -12.63 13.72 0.16
N LEU A 5 -11.39 14.07 0.53
CA LEU A 5 -10.45 13.12 1.12
C LEU A 5 -11.03 12.46 2.38
N LYS A 6 -11.61 13.24 3.29
CA LYS A 6 -12.25 12.72 4.51
C LYS A 6 -13.41 11.78 4.18
N TYR A 7 -14.17 12.07 3.13
CA TYR A 7 -15.25 11.21 2.66
C TYR A 7 -14.74 9.87 2.12
N GLU A 8 -13.72 9.88 1.25
CA GLU A 8 -13.09 8.65 0.73
C GLU A 8 -12.47 7.81 1.85
N MET A 9 -11.76 8.45 2.77
CA MET A 9 -11.20 7.76 3.94
C MET A 9 -12.27 7.11 4.82
N LYS A 10 -13.46 7.72 4.96
CA LYS A 10 -14.57 7.16 5.72
C LYS A 10 -15.17 5.94 5.02
N LYS A 11 -15.20 5.96 3.68
CA LYS A 11 -15.70 4.85 2.86
C LYS A 11 -14.83 3.59 2.98
N GLN A 12 -13.53 3.77 3.09
CA GLN A 12 -12.55 2.69 3.32
C GLN A 12 -12.39 2.32 4.81
N GLN A 13 -13.09 3.00 5.72
CA GLN A 13 -12.92 2.80 7.17
C GLN A 13 -13.40 1.42 7.64
N THR A 14 -14.47 0.88 7.07
CA THR A 14 -15.02 -0.43 7.46
C THR A 14 -14.01 -1.55 7.22
N SER A 15 -13.40 -1.56 6.04
CA SER A 15 -12.34 -2.51 5.69
C SER A 15 -11.11 -2.38 6.61
N ARG A 16 -10.65 -1.15 6.88
CA ARG A 16 -9.55 -0.93 7.83
C ARG A 16 -9.87 -1.43 9.24
N MET A 17 -11.12 -1.27 9.71
CA MET A 17 -11.53 -1.77 11.02
C MET A 17 -11.55 -3.30 11.08
N VAL A 18 -11.92 -3.98 9.99
CA VAL A 18 -11.89 -5.45 9.92
C VAL A 18 -10.45 -5.98 9.93
N ILE A 19 -9.55 -5.36 9.17
CA ILE A 19 -8.12 -5.70 9.21
C ILE A 19 -7.57 -5.49 10.63
N GLY A 20 -7.88 -4.34 11.22
CA GLY A 20 -7.46 -3.99 12.58
C GLY A 20 -7.98 -4.96 13.64
N SER A 21 -9.22 -5.46 13.52
CA SER A 21 -9.78 -6.40 14.48
C SER A 21 -9.13 -7.78 14.39
N ILE A 22 -8.87 -8.28 13.18
CA ILE A 22 -8.15 -9.55 12.97
C ILE A 22 -6.72 -9.45 13.53
N LEU A 23 -6.03 -8.35 13.26
CA LEU A 23 -4.70 -8.08 13.82
C LEU A 23 -4.72 -8.05 15.34
N LEU A 24 -5.68 -7.35 15.93
CA LEU A 24 -5.83 -7.25 17.38
C LEU A 24 -6.01 -8.64 18.02
N VAL A 25 -6.85 -9.49 17.43
CA VAL A 25 -7.04 -10.87 17.91
C VAL A 25 -5.74 -11.67 17.86
N CYS A 26 -4.97 -11.54 16.78
CA CYS A 26 -3.69 -12.24 16.66
C CYS A 26 -2.66 -11.75 17.68
N VAL A 27 -2.58 -10.43 17.93
CA VAL A 27 -1.68 -9.84 18.92
C VAL A 27 -2.06 -10.26 20.33
N LEU A 28 -3.35 -10.30 20.66
CA LEU A 28 -3.82 -10.83 21.95
C LEU A 28 -3.50 -12.32 22.09
N GLY A 29 -3.68 -13.10 21.03
CA GLY A 29 -3.29 -14.52 21.00
C GLY A 29 -1.81 -14.73 21.24
N PHE A 30 -0.96 -13.87 20.65
CA PHE A 30 0.48 -13.86 20.88
C PHE A 30 0.82 -13.50 22.33
N ALA A 31 0.26 -12.40 22.84
CA ALA A 31 0.51 -11.94 24.19
C ALA A 31 0.06 -12.95 25.25
N LEU A 32 -1.13 -13.53 25.10
CA LEU A 32 -1.62 -14.59 25.99
C LEU A 32 -0.80 -15.87 25.85
N GLY A 33 -0.39 -16.23 24.63
CA GLY A 33 0.48 -17.39 24.38
C GLY A 33 1.81 -17.27 25.12
N MET A 34 2.42 -16.08 25.09
CA MET A 34 3.63 -15.77 25.86
C MET A 34 3.36 -15.78 27.36
N LEU A 35 2.35 -15.04 27.86
CA LEU A 35 2.06 -14.93 29.29
C LEU A 35 1.70 -16.28 29.95
N LEU A 36 1.02 -17.18 29.23
CA LEU A 36 0.64 -18.51 29.71
C LEU A 36 1.73 -19.57 29.49
N GLY A 37 2.91 -19.20 28.99
CA GLY A 37 4.02 -20.12 28.69
C GLY A 37 3.70 -21.13 27.58
N ARG A 38 2.69 -20.85 26.74
CA ARG A 38 2.29 -21.70 25.61
C ARG A 38 3.03 -21.24 24.35
N GLU A 39 4.33 -21.53 24.28
CA GLU A 39 5.22 -21.13 23.18
C GLU A 39 4.68 -21.51 21.80
N LYS A 40 4.03 -22.67 21.68
CA LYS A 40 3.39 -23.12 20.42
C LYS A 40 2.29 -22.17 19.94
N LEU A 41 1.49 -21.60 20.85
CA LEU A 41 0.45 -20.63 20.49
C LEU A 41 1.05 -19.27 20.10
N ALA A 42 2.10 -18.84 20.79
CA ALA A 42 2.82 -17.61 20.45
C ALA A 42 3.50 -17.73 19.07
N ALA A 43 4.17 -18.85 18.78
CA ALA A 43 4.80 -19.09 17.49
C ALA A 43 3.77 -19.15 16.35
N VAL A 44 2.64 -19.84 16.55
CA VAL A 44 1.56 -19.94 15.54
C VAL A 44 0.93 -18.58 15.27
N SER A 45 0.64 -17.79 16.31
CA SER A 45 0.07 -16.44 16.13
C SER A 45 1.04 -15.51 15.40
N LEU A 46 2.34 -15.56 15.70
CA LEU A 46 3.35 -14.78 14.99
C LEU A 46 3.49 -15.18 13.52
N ALA A 47 3.47 -16.49 13.22
CA ALA A 47 3.50 -16.99 11.84
C ALA A 47 2.25 -16.56 11.04
N VAL A 48 1.07 -16.63 11.66
CA VAL A 48 -0.19 -16.15 11.05
C VAL A 48 -0.13 -14.65 10.79
N MET A 49 0.42 -13.86 11.71
CA MET A 49 0.57 -12.41 11.52
C MET A 49 1.51 -12.09 10.35
N MET A 50 2.67 -12.76 10.26
CA MET A 50 3.60 -12.57 9.14
C MET A 50 2.96 -12.92 7.79
N MET A 51 2.24 -14.04 7.72
CA MET A 51 1.52 -14.44 6.51
C MET A 51 0.39 -13.45 6.17
N ALA A 52 -0.36 -12.99 7.17
CA ALA A 52 -1.43 -12.02 6.99
C ALA A 52 -0.92 -10.68 6.45
N THR A 53 0.27 -10.21 6.85
CA THR A 53 0.87 -8.98 6.34
C THR A 53 0.94 -8.98 4.82
N PHE A 54 1.36 -10.10 4.22
CA PHE A 54 1.44 -10.22 2.76
C PHE A 54 0.06 -10.02 2.11
N PHE A 55 -0.96 -10.76 2.56
CA PHE A 55 -2.31 -10.68 2.00
C PHE A 55 -2.99 -9.34 2.22
N VAL A 56 -2.78 -8.70 3.38
CA VAL A 56 -3.38 -7.41 3.71
C VAL A 56 -2.88 -6.32 2.77
N VAL A 57 -1.59 -6.33 2.41
CA VAL A 57 -1.02 -5.36 1.47
C VAL A 57 -1.71 -5.47 0.09
N PHE A 58 -1.89 -6.69 -0.45
CA PHE A 58 -2.63 -6.89 -1.71
C PHE A 58 -4.09 -6.47 -1.59
N TYR A 59 -4.75 -6.85 -0.50
CA TYR A 59 -6.16 -6.56 -0.29
C TYR A 59 -6.44 -5.05 -0.25
N VAL A 60 -5.61 -4.26 0.42
CA VAL A 60 -5.74 -2.80 0.48
C VAL A 60 -5.56 -2.15 -0.90
N GLY A 61 -4.60 -2.65 -1.69
CA GLY A 61 -4.39 -2.20 -3.07
C GLY A 61 -5.59 -2.49 -3.96
N ILE A 62 -6.11 -3.72 -3.91
CA ILE A 62 -7.28 -4.15 -4.69
C ILE A 62 -8.54 -3.39 -4.27
N GLU A 63 -8.77 -3.21 -2.96
CA GLU A 63 -9.92 -2.45 -2.45
C GLU A 63 -9.93 -1.03 -3.00
N SER A 64 -8.78 -0.36 -3.02
CA SER A 64 -8.65 1.00 -3.55
C SER A 64 -9.09 1.08 -5.02
N ILE A 65 -8.69 0.11 -5.84
CA ILE A 65 -9.07 0.00 -7.25
C ILE A 65 -10.56 -0.33 -7.40
N LEU A 66 -11.11 -1.22 -6.56
CA LEU A 66 -12.51 -1.61 -6.57
C LEU A 66 -13.44 -0.46 -6.14
N VAL A 67 -13.04 0.34 -5.15
CA VAL A 67 -13.78 1.54 -4.75
C VAL A 67 -13.89 2.50 -5.93
N LEU A 68 -12.80 2.72 -6.67
CA LEU A 68 -12.83 3.52 -7.89
C LEU A 68 -13.75 2.90 -8.96
N ASN A 69 -13.64 1.60 -9.23
CA ASN A 69 -14.46 0.95 -10.26
C ASN A 69 -15.96 0.95 -9.91
N ARG A 70 -16.31 0.77 -8.63
CA ARG A 70 -17.70 0.87 -8.16
C ARG A 70 -18.23 2.29 -8.32
N ASP A 71 -17.40 3.28 -8.10
CA ASP A 71 -17.77 4.69 -8.27
C ASP A 71 -17.94 5.03 -9.75
N LEU A 72 -17.16 4.44 -10.66
CA LEU A 72 -17.43 4.62 -12.09
C LEU A 72 -18.67 3.84 -12.58
N LYS A 73 -19.13 2.82 -11.85
CA LYS A 73 -20.25 1.94 -12.26
C LYS A 73 -21.62 2.37 -11.69
N THR A 74 -21.67 3.04 -10.54
CA THR A 74 -22.93 3.26 -9.81
C THR A 74 -23.53 4.65 -10.07
N LYS A 75 -24.86 4.71 -10.22
CA LYS A 75 -25.60 5.97 -10.48
C LYS A 75 -25.40 7.05 -9.40
N GLN A 76 -25.07 6.67 -8.17
CA GLN A 76 -24.77 7.65 -7.09
C GLN A 76 -23.49 8.45 -7.34
N SER A 77 -22.54 7.92 -8.11
CA SER A 77 -21.31 8.64 -8.45
C SER A 77 -21.46 9.59 -9.61
N TYR A 78 -22.45 9.43 -10.50
CA TYR A 78 -22.80 10.47 -11.49
C TYR A 78 -23.10 11.81 -10.79
N MET A 79 -23.71 11.77 -9.61
CA MET A 79 -23.97 12.94 -8.78
C MET A 79 -22.68 13.58 -8.22
N LEU A 80 -21.61 12.80 -8.06
CA LEU A 80 -20.29 13.22 -7.58
C LEU A 80 -19.49 13.93 -8.68
N TRP A 81 -19.70 13.51 -9.95
CA TRP A 81 -19.17 14.17 -11.15
C TRP A 81 -20.00 15.40 -11.58
N MET A 82 -21.21 15.58 -11.04
CA MET A 82 -22.06 16.78 -11.23
C MET A 82 -21.80 17.89 -10.21
N VAL A 83 -20.92 17.67 -9.22
CA VAL A 83 -20.52 18.72 -8.27
C VAL A 83 -19.61 19.71 -9.01
N PRO A 84 -19.74 21.04 -8.82
CA PRO A 84 -18.86 22.04 -9.43
C PRO A 84 -17.45 22.01 -8.79
N LYS A 85 -16.74 20.91 -9.01
CA LYS A 85 -15.39 20.60 -8.56
C LYS A 85 -14.65 19.97 -9.73
N SER A 86 -13.37 20.31 -9.88
CA SER A 86 -12.58 19.77 -10.97
C SER A 86 -12.39 18.26 -10.82
N ILE A 87 -12.36 17.57 -11.96
CA ILE A 87 -12.09 16.13 -12.06
C ILE A 87 -10.76 15.76 -11.39
N TRP A 88 -9.78 16.65 -11.48
CA TRP A 88 -8.49 16.57 -10.79
C TRP A 88 -8.60 16.58 -9.26
N GLU A 89 -9.50 17.39 -8.68
CA GLU A 89 -9.75 17.37 -7.24
C GLU A 89 -10.39 16.06 -6.79
N ILE A 90 -11.32 15.51 -7.59
CA ILE A 90 -12.03 14.27 -7.29
C ILE A 90 -11.08 13.08 -7.36
N LEU A 91 -10.40 12.90 -8.49
CA LEU A 91 -9.41 11.83 -8.67
C LEU A 91 -8.24 11.98 -7.70
N GLY A 92 -7.69 13.19 -7.56
CA GLY A 92 -6.61 13.47 -6.62
C GLY A 92 -6.95 13.07 -5.19
N SER A 93 -8.20 13.33 -4.75
CA SER A 93 -8.63 12.91 -3.42
C SER A 93 -8.68 11.39 -3.23
N LYS A 94 -8.97 10.61 -4.30
CA LYS A 94 -8.97 9.14 -4.27
C LYS A 94 -7.55 8.56 -4.25
N PHE A 95 -6.66 9.11 -5.06
CA PHE A 95 -5.25 8.73 -5.06
C PHE A 95 -4.61 9.02 -3.71
N LEU A 96 -4.83 10.22 -3.18
CA LEU A 96 -4.33 10.60 -1.86
C LEU A 96 -4.96 9.76 -0.74
N ALA A 97 -6.25 9.40 -0.85
CA ALA A 97 -6.88 8.47 0.09
C ALA A 97 -6.24 7.07 0.05
N ALA A 98 -5.91 6.55 -1.13
CA ALA A 98 -5.25 5.25 -1.28
C ALA A 98 -3.83 5.26 -0.67
N ILE A 99 -3.04 6.30 -0.96
CA ILE A 99 -1.69 6.48 -0.38
C ILE A 99 -1.79 6.59 1.15
N LEU A 100 -2.73 7.39 1.66
CA LEU A 100 -2.92 7.57 3.09
C LEU A 100 -3.45 6.30 3.77
N GLN A 101 -4.31 5.53 3.09
CA GLN A 101 -4.77 4.22 3.58
C GLN A 101 -3.61 3.25 3.72
N MET A 102 -2.71 3.17 2.73
CA MET A 102 -1.51 2.34 2.79
C MET A 102 -0.59 2.76 3.95
N LEU A 103 -0.40 4.07 4.13
CA LEU A 103 0.41 4.60 5.22
C LEU A 103 -0.17 4.22 6.60
N ILE A 104 -1.49 4.35 6.78
CA ILE A 104 -2.17 3.97 8.03
C ILE A 104 -1.99 2.48 8.34
N VAL A 105 -2.17 1.61 7.34
CA VAL A 105 -1.98 0.16 7.52
C VAL A 105 -0.52 -0.16 7.84
N PHE A 106 0.43 0.47 7.15
CA PHE A 106 1.86 0.32 7.45
C PHE A 106 2.19 0.70 8.89
N VAL A 107 1.75 1.87 9.36
CA VAL A 107 1.96 2.32 10.75
C VAL A 107 1.32 1.35 11.76
N MET A 108 0.13 0.82 11.45
CA MET A 108 -0.53 -0.18 12.28
C MET A 108 0.32 -1.45 12.44
N TYR A 109 0.91 -1.96 11.35
CA TYR A 109 1.78 -3.14 11.41
C TYR A 109 3.09 -2.87 12.15
N VAL A 110 3.70 -1.69 11.97
CA VAL A 110 4.89 -1.29 12.73
C VAL A 110 4.59 -1.23 14.23
N ALA A 111 3.47 -0.61 14.61
CA ALA A 111 3.05 -0.55 16.02
C ALA A 111 2.82 -1.94 16.62
N VAL A 112 2.18 -2.83 15.86
CA VAL A 112 1.97 -4.23 16.25
C VAL A 112 3.31 -4.97 16.43
N GLY A 113 4.27 -4.79 15.52
CA GLY A 113 5.61 -5.37 15.65
C GLY A 113 6.32 -4.92 16.93
N LEU A 114 6.24 -3.63 17.26
CA LEU A 114 6.78 -3.09 18.50
C LEU A 114 6.11 -3.70 19.74
N ILE A 115 4.79 -3.87 19.74
CA ILE A 115 4.06 -4.52 20.85
C ILE A 115 4.53 -5.97 21.04
N CYS A 116 4.70 -6.75 19.97
CA CYS A 116 5.21 -8.11 20.06
C CYS A 116 6.60 -8.15 20.72
N ILE A 117 7.50 -7.24 20.35
CA ILE A 117 8.83 -7.12 20.98
C ILE A 117 8.68 -6.80 22.48
N LEU A 118 7.85 -5.81 22.84
CA LEU A 118 7.63 -5.44 24.24
C LEU A 118 7.07 -6.58 25.08
N VAL A 119 6.13 -7.37 24.54
CA VAL A 119 5.56 -8.54 25.20
C VAL A 119 6.63 -9.61 25.44
N THR A 120 7.50 -9.86 24.46
CA THR A 120 8.61 -10.81 24.64
C THR A 120 9.58 -10.33 25.72
N LEU A 121 9.89 -9.03 25.78
CA LEU A 121 10.76 -8.45 26.82
C LEU A 121 10.22 -8.70 28.23
N GLN A 122 8.92 -8.56 28.44
CA GLN A 122 8.30 -8.79 29.76
C GLN A 122 8.37 -10.25 30.20
N HIS A 123 8.30 -11.20 29.26
CA HIS A 123 8.22 -12.63 29.61
C HIS A 123 9.58 -13.25 29.96
N THR A 124 10.65 -12.89 29.24
CA THR A 124 11.97 -13.51 29.42
C THR A 124 12.74 -13.04 30.65
N GLY A 125 12.39 -11.91 31.29
CA GLY A 125 13.02 -11.42 32.52
C GLY A 125 14.51 -11.04 32.45
N HIS A 126 15.23 -11.49 31.42
CA HIS A 126 16.65 -11.25 31.15
C HIS A 126 16.81 -10.01 30.28
N LEU A 127 16.48 -8.84 30.86
CA LEU A 127 16.66 -7.54 30.22
C LEU A 127 18.09 -7.35 29.69
N SER A 128 19.11 -7.91 30.35
CA SER A 128 20.51 -7.77 29.93
C SER A 128 20.89 -8.57 28.68
N ASP A 129 20.38 -9.79 28.52
CA ASP A 129 20.70 -10.64 27.37
C ASP A 129 19.88 -10.26 26.15
N LEU A 130 18.65 -9.77 26.36
CA LEU A 130 17.88 -9.12 25.31
C LEU A 130 18.37 -7.72 24.98
N PHE A 131 18.88 -6.94 25.94
CA PHE A 131 19.53 -5.66 25.60
C PHE A 131 20.77 -5.92 24.74
N LYS A 132 21.54 -6.98 25.00
CA LYS A 132 22.64 -7.40 24.12
C LYS A 132 22.15 -7.92 22.77
N MET A 133 21.08 -8.71 22.71
CA MET A 133 20.50 -9.19 21.44
C MET A 133 19.84 -8.07 20.64
N ILE A 134 19.16 -7.11 21.28
CA ILE A 134 18.54 -5.93 20.67
C ILE A 134 19.59 -4.89 20.32
N TRP A 135 20.68 -4.78 21.08
CA TRP A 135 21.81 -3.91 20.75
C TRP A 135 22.68 -4.50 19.64
N GLN A 136 22.88 -5.82 19.59
CA GLN A 136 23.56 -6.49 18.46
C GLN A 136 22.67 -6.56 17.23
N ALA A 137 21.41 -6.97 17.38
CA ALA A 137 20.43 -6.91 16.31
C ALA A 137 20.25 -5.46 15.89
N GLY A 138 20.20 -4.53 16.83
CA GLY A 138 20.10 -3.08 16.66
C GLY A 138 21.35 -2.42 16.11
N GLU A 139 22.56 -2.91 16.30
CA GLU A 139 23.76 -2.45 15.57
C GLU A 139 23.67 -2.95 14.12
N LEU A 140 23.28 -4.21 13.91
CA LEU A 140 22.93 -4.74 12.58
C LEU A 140 21.74 -3.98 11.95
N TYR A 141 20.81 -3.51 12.79
CA TYR A 141 19.60 -2.76 12.42
C TYR A 141 19.85 -1.25 12.41
N ILE A 142 20.94 -0.70 12.94
CA ILE A 142 21.29 0.74 12.94
C ILE A 142 22.21 1.02 11.76
N ASP A 143 23.14 0.10 11.46
CA ASP A 143 23.80 0.04 10.17
C ASP A 143 22.82 -0.35 9.04
N GLY A 144 21.79 -1.15 9.36
CA GLY A 144 20.70 -1.53 8.46
C GLY A 144 19.42 -0.68 8.55
N LEU A 145 19.32 0.30 9.44
CA LEU A 145 18.10 1.12 9.62
C LEU A 145 17.87 1.99 8.39
N PRO A 146 18.92 2.65 7.87
CA PRO A 146 18.82 3.29 6.57
C PRO A 146 18.33 2.30 5.51
N SER A 147 18.88 1.09 5.42
CA SER A 147 18.49 0.13 4.37
C SER A 147 17.08 -0.43 4.53
N ILE A 148 16.58 -0.61 5.74
CA ILE A 148 15.21 -1.09 6.02
C ILE A 148 14.18 0.04 5.82
N ILE A 149 14.49 1.26 6.26
CA ILE A 149 13.65 2.44 5.98
C ILE A 149 13.59 2.68 4.47
N TRP A 150 14.73 2.59 3.78
CA TRP A 150 14.78 2.75 2.33
C TRP A 150 14.06 1.61 1.60
N GLY A 151 14.31 0.35 1.95
CA GLY A 151 13.63 -0.80 1.35
C GLY A 151 12.11 -0.77 1.59
N SER A 152 11.66 -0.34 2.77
CA SER A 152 10.23 -0.14 3.03
C SER A 152 9.65 1.04 2.23
N ALA A 153 10.39 2.12 2.06
CA ALA A 153 9.99 3.24 1.19
C ALA A 153 9.91 2.83 -0.29
N GLU A 154 10.84 2.01 -0.77
CA GLU A 154 10.85 1.47 -2.13
C GLU A 154 9.64 0.55 -2.37
N ILE A 155 9.36 -0.37 -1.44
CA ILE A 155 8.16 -1.23 -1.49
C ILE A 155 6.90 -0.38 -1.48
N PHE A 156 6.84 0.68 -0.66
CA PHE A 156 5.71 1.59 -0.59
C PHE A 156 5.50 2.36 -1.89
N LEU A 157 6.57 2.86 -2.51
CA LEU A 157 6.52 3.58 -3.79
C LEU A 157 6.14 2.64 -4.95
N GLY A 158 6.73 1.44 -5.00
CA GLY A 158 6.38 0.41 -5.97
C GLY A 158 4.89 0.06 -5.89
N TRP A 159 4.38 -0.19 -4.68
CA TRP A 159 2.95 -0.45 -4.48
C TRP A 159 2.07 0.73 -4.86
N THR A 160 2.52 1.95 -4.59
CA THR A 160 1.79 3.15 -5.02
C THR A 160 1.64 3.15 -6.54
N VAL A 161 2.72 2.95 -7.29
CA VAL A 161 2.68 2.86 -8.76
C VAL A 161 1.75 1.74 -9.24
N VAL A 162 1.72 0.60 -8.55
CA VAL A 162 0.78 -0.49 -8.88
C VAL A 162 -0.67 -0.02 -8.72
N ILE A 163 -1.03 0.65 -7.63
CA ILE A 163 -2.38 1.21 -7.46
C ILE A 163 -2.67 2.25 -8.56
N MET A 164 -1.70 3.11 -8.90
CA MET A 164 -1.85 4.10 -9.97
C MET A 164 -2.15 3.45 -11.33
N ALA A 165 -1.39 2.41 -11.68
CA ALA A 165 -1.61 1.63 -12.90
C ALA A 165 -3.00 0.98 -12.90
N GLY A 166 -3.46 0.49 -11.75
CA GLY A 166 -4.80 -0.05 -11.58
C GLY A 166 -5.89 0.98 -11.85
N PHE A 167 -5.70 2.22 -11.39
CA PHE A 167 -6.65 3.31 -11.63
C PHE A 167 -6.68 3.68 -13.11
N VAL A 168 -5.52 3.79 -13.77
CA VAL A 168 -5.42 4.02 -15.22
C VAL A 168 -6.12 2.90 -15.99
N GLY A 169 -5.89 1.63 -15.65
CA GLY A 169 -6.52 0.48 -16.29
C GLY A 169 -8.05 0.49 -16.15
N VAL A 170 -8.56 0.82 -14.97
CA VAL A 170 -10.01 0.94 -14.71
C VAL A 170 -10.63 2.11 -15.49
N ILE A 171 -10.00 3.28 -15.48
CA ILE A 171 -10.50 4.47 -16.20
C ILE A 171 -10.47 4.19 -17.71
N LEU A 172 -9.35 3.72 -18.23
CA LEU A 172 -9.17 3.45 -19.66
C LEU A 172 -10.18 2.43 -20.18
N SER A 173 -10.38 1.33 -19.45
CA SER A 173 -11.37 0.32 -19.81
C SER A 173 -12.80 0.89 -19.90
N ARG A 174 -13.15 1.77 -18.96
CA ARG A 174 -14.45 2.45 -18.97
C ARG A 174 -14.61 3.42 -20.14
N THR A 175 -13.52 4.05 -20.56
CA THR A 175 -13.55 4.98 -21.69
C THR A 175 -13.52 4.32 -23.07
N LEU A 176 -12.95 3.12 -23.21
CA LEU A 176 -12.89 2.39 -24.48
C LEU A 176 -14.08 1.45 -24.69
N LEU A 177 -14.59 0.85 -23.62
CA LEU A 177 -15.69 -0.11 -23.66
C LEU A 177 -16.91 0.42 -22.90
N LEU A 178 -17.53 1.47 -23.43
CA LEU A 178 -18.82 1.98 -22.95
C LEU A 178 -19.83 0.81 -22.90
N ASN A 179 -20.26 0.45 -21.68
CA ASN A 179 -21.27 -0.59 -21.40
C ASN A 179 -20.97 -2.05 -21.82
N ALA A 180 -19.74 -2.42 -22.18
CA ALA A 180 -19.44 -3.82 -22.50
C ALA A 180 -19.36 -4.71 -21.23
N LYS A 181 -19.95 -5.91 -21.31
CA LYS A 181 -19.95 -6.94 -20.26
C LYS A 181 -18.55 -7.32 -19.78
N TYR A 182 -17.53 -7.15 -20.63
CA TYR A 182 -16.13 -7.52 -20.37
C TYR A 182 -15.20 -6.35 -19.98
N SER A 183 -15.74 -5.16 -19.68
CA SER A 183 -14.90 -4.01 -19.26
C SER A 183 -14.04 -4.29 -18.02
N GLY A 184 -14.48 -5.17 -17.10
CA GLY A 184 -13.65 -5.60 -15.98
C GLY A 184 -12.39 -6.37 -16.42
N PHE A 185 -12.52 -7.29 -17.38
CA PHE A 185 -11.39 -8.10 -17.86
C PHE A 185 -10.37 -7.25 -18.61
N LEU A 186 -10.83 -6.32 -19.45
CA LEU A 186 -9.92 -5.41 -20.16
C LEU A 186 -9.14 -4.51 -19.20
N ALA A 187 -9.74 -4.07 -18.09
CA ALA A 187 -9.03 -3.30 -17.07
C ALA A 187 -7.84 -4.08 -16.47
N VAL A 188 -8.01 -5.39 -16.26
CA VAL A 188 -6.94 -6.28 -15.76
C VAL A 188 -5.84 -6.46 -16.81
N VAL A 189 -6.20 -6.67 -18.08
CA VAL A 189 -5.21 -6.80 -19.17
C VAL A 189 -4.38 -5.52 -19.32
N VAL A 190 -5.04 -4.35 -19.33
CA VAL A 190 -4.37 -3.05 -19.42
C VAL A 190 -3.49 -2.80 -18.20
N PHE A 191 -3.97 -3.15 -17.00
CA PHE A 191 -3.18 -3.05 -15.78
C PHE A 191 -1.85 -3.83 -15.88
N PHE A 192 -1.90 -5.12 -16.24
CA PHE A 192 -0.68 -5.92 -16.41
C PHE A 192 0.21 -5.38 -17.53
N ALA A 193 -0.37 -4.91 -18.63
CA ALA A 193 0.42 -4.31 -19.72
C ALA A 193 1.18 -3.05 -19.26
N ILE A 194 0.55 -2.19 -18.46
CA ILE A 194 1.20 -1.00 -17.88
C ILE A 194 2.32 -1.42 -16.93
N ILE A 195 2.08 -2.35 -16.02
CA ILE A 195 3.10 -2.82 -15.07
C ILE A 195 4.30 -3.42 -15.82
N ILE A 196 4.07 -4.31 -16.78
CA ILE A 196 5.14 -4.91 -17.58
C ILE A 196 5.93 -3.82 -18.33
N ALA A 197 5.25 -2.80 -18.87
CA ALA A 197 5.92 -1.70 -19.55
C ALA A 197 6.78 -0.88 -18.58
N VAL A 198 6.26 -0.55 -17.39
CA VAL A 198 7.00 0.17 -16.34
C VAL A 198 8.25 -0.63 -15.94
N GLU A 199 8.12 -1.92 -15.61
CA GLU A 199 9.28 -2.74 -15.22
C GLU A 199 10.32 -2.84 -16.35
N LYS A 200 9.89 -3.06 -17.60
CA LYS A 200 10.83 -3.12 -18.74
C LYS A 200 11.55 -1.80 -18.99
N ILE A 201 10.87 -0.67 -18.79
CA ILE A 201 11.49 0.65 -18.91
C ILE A 201 12.49 0.85 -17.76
N TYR A 202 12.15 0.42 -16.55
CA TYR A 202 13.07 0.45 -15.42
C TYR A 202 14.34 -0.37 -15.71
N ASP A 203 14.20 -1.61 -16.18
CA ASP A 203 15.34 -2.47 -16.54
C ASP A 203 16.23 -1.84 -17.63
N LEU A 204 15.63 -1.15 -18.60
CA LEU A 204 16.36 -0.49 -19.68
C LEU A 204 17.16 0.73 -19.18
N ILE A 205 16.59 1.50 -18.26
CA ILE A 205 17.17 2.75 -17.77
C ILE A 205 18.10 2.49 -16.57
N CYS A 206 17.90 1.38 -15.84
CA CYS A 206 18.66 1.07 -14.63
C CYS A 206 20.18 1.16 -14.81
N PRO A 207 20.80 0.66 -15.89
CA PRO A 207 22.26 0.82 -16.09
C PRO A 207 22.75 2.27 -16.07
N ALA A 208 21.88 3.25 -16.37
CA ALA A 208 22.22 4.68 -16.39
C ALA A 208 21.87 5.42 -15.08
N ILE A 209 20.86 4.97 -14.33
CA ILE A 209 20.34 5.68 -13.14
C ILE A 209 20.60 4.95 -11.82
N CYS A 210 20.92 3.65 -11.87
CA CYS A 210 21.14 2.84 -10.68
C CYS A 210 22.55 3.12 -10.12
N VAL A 211 22.63 4.11 -9.22
CA VAL A 211 23.82 4.35 -8.41
C VAL A 211 23.71 3.48 -7.17
N ASN A 212 24.50 2.41 -7.10
CA ASN A 212 24.54 1.54 -5.93
C ASN A 212 25.45 2.19 -4.87
N ILE A 213 24.87 2.96 -3.95
CA ILE A 213 25.63 3.68 -2.92
C ILE A 213 25.95 2.71 -1.76
N GLY A 214 26.95 1.85 -1.97
CA GLY A 214 27.49 0.95 -0.95
C GLY A 214 26.47 0.00 -0.30
N THR A 215 26.83 -0.58 0.85
CA THR A 215 26.10 -1.62 1.60
C THR A 215 24.70 -1.23 2.09
N SER A 216 24.21 -0.04 1.76
CA SER A 216 22.96 0.53 2.26
C SER A 216 21.71 0.14 1.48
N GLY A 217 21.84 -0.59 0.35
CA GLY A 217 20.70 -1.06 -0.45
C GLY A 217 19.84 0.04 -1.08
N PHE A 218 20.19 1.31 -0.89
CA PHE A 218 19.45 2.46 -1.39
C PHE A 218 19.82 2.76 -2.84
N ASN A 219 18.82 2.72 -3.72
CA ASN A 219 18.96 3.15 -5.10
C ASN A 219 18.17 4.45 -5.34
N PRO A 220 18.82 5.63 -5.29
CA PRO A 220 18.13 6.89 -5.54
C PRO A 220 17.50 6.95 -6.94
N GLY A 221 18.07 6.22 -7.91
CA GLY A 221 17.49 6.05 -9.24
C GLY A 221 16.16 5.32 -9.23
N PHE A 222 16.00 4.29 -8.38
CA PHE A 222 14.73 3.59 -8.19
C PHE A 222 13.65 4.56 -7.65
N VAL A 223 13.95 5.25 -6.56
CA VAL A 223 12.99 6.18 -5.93
C VAL A 223 12.56 7.27 -6.91
N LEU A 224 13.51 7.88 -7.62
CA LEU A 224 13.22 8.93 -8.60
C LEU A 224 12.37 8.39 -9.76
N TYR A 225 12.71 7.22 -10.29
CA TYR A 225 11.95 6.58 -11.36
C TYR A 225 10.49 6.33 -10.97
N TYR A 226 10.24 5.66 -9.84
CA TYR A 226 8.89 5.33 -9.40
C TYR A 226 8.06 6.57 -9.05
N LEU A 227 8.69 7.63 -8.51
CA LEU A 227 8.02 8.91 -8.31
C LEU A 227 7.58 9.54 -9.65
N VAL A 228 8.49 9.62 -10.62
CA VAL A 228 8.21 10.18 -11.95
C VAL A 228 7.11 9.38 -12.65
N VAL A 229 7.20 8.05 -12.65
CA VAL A 229 6.16 7.17 -13.22
C VAL A 229 4.83 7.37 -12.50
N GLY A 230 4.82 7.48 -11.17
CA GLY A 230 3.62 7.78 -10.39
C GLY A 230 2.94 9.08 -10.82
N PHE A 231 3.72 10.16 -11.01
CA PHE A 231 3.21 11.44 -11.52
C PHE A 231 2.68 11.34 -12.96
N ILE A 232 3.37 10.59 -13.83
CA ILE A 232 2.91 10.36 -15.21
C ILE A 232 1.59 9.60 -15.21
N LEU A 233 1.47 8.51 -14.45
CA LEU A 233 0.24 7.73 -14.35
C LEU A 233 -0.91 8.57 -13.75
N PHE A 234 -0.62 9.41 -12.76
CA PHE A 234 -1.58 10.39 -12.24
C PHE A 234 -2.05 11.35 -13.36
N GLY A 235 -1.12 11.96 -14.08
CA GLY A 235 -1.42 12.89 -15.18
C GLY A 235 -2.26 12.24 -16.29
N VAL A 236 -1.89 11.02 -16.71
CA VAL A 236 -2.63 10.23 -17.71
C VAL A 236 -4.04 9.91 -17.22
N SER A 237 -4.19 9.50 -15.95
CA SER A 237 -5.49 9.21 -15.36
C SER A 237 -6.40 10.45 -15.31
N GLY A 238 -5.87 11.61 -14.92
CA GLY A 238 -6.61 12.87 -14.84
C GLY A 238 -7.00 13.38 -16.22
N TRP A 239 -6.10 13.34 -17.20
CA TRP A 239 -6.37 13.76 -18.58
C TRP A 239 -7.45 12.90 -19.26
N MET A 240 -7.38 11.57 -19.08
CA MET A 240 -8.39 10.66 -19.64
C MET A 240 -9.77 10.89 -19.01
N ALA A 241 -9.80 11.11 -17.70
CA ALA A 241 -11.05 11.40 -17.00
C ALA A 241 -11.64 12.75 -17.42
N ASP A 242 -10.80 13.78 -17.56
CA ASP A 242 -11.24 15.12 -17.97
C ASP A 242 -11.87 15.08 -19.37
N LYS A 243 -11.22 14.47 -20.36
CA LYS A 243 -11.73 14.43 -21.73
C LYS A 243 -12.94 13.53 -21.97
N LYS A 244 -13.13 12.48 -21.16
CA LYS A 244 -14.10 11.41 -21.46
C LYS A 244 -15.14 11.17 -20.38
N LEU A 245 -14.98 11.74 -19.17
CA LEU A 245 -15.97 11.68 -18.10
C LEU A 245 -16.61 13.04 -17.80
N SER A 246 -16.07 14.18 -18.29
CA SER A 246 -16.80 15.44 -18.28
C SER A 246 -17.90 15.40 -19.33
N VAL A 247 -19.14 15.25 -18.89
CA VAL A 247 -20.33 15.63 -19.68
C VAL A 247 -20.73 17.02 -19.25
#